data_AF-A0A7V1ZH26-F1
#
_entry.id   AF-A0A7V1ZH26-F1
#
_cell.length_a   1.000
_cell.length_b   1.000
_cell.length_c   1.000
_cell.angle_alpha   90.00
_cell.angle_beta   90.00
_cell.angle_gamma   90.00
#
_symmetry.space_group_name_H-M   'P 1'
#
loop_
_entity.id
_entity.type
_entity.pdbx_description
1 polymer ?
#
loop_
_entity_poly.entity_id
_entity_poly.type
_entity_poly.pdbx_seq_one_letter_code
_entity_poly.pdbx_strand_id
1 'polypeptide(L)' 'MSQEDPSLALLLALLDQAYDHRSWHGPNLLGSLRGVSWKRALERPGPQRHCIWEIVLHCAYWKYVALRKLPPV' A
#
# COMPACT_ATOMS: atom_id res chain seq x y z
N MET A 1 0.23 23.63 -23.79
CA MET A 1 -0.06 23.12 -22.44
C MET A 1 -1.14 22.07 -22.60
N SER A 2 -0.76 20.81 -22.75
CA SER A 2 -1.73 19.71 -22.88
C SER A 2 -2.64 19.75 -21.67
N GLN A 3 -3.96 19.77 -21.88
CA GLN A 3 -4.91 19.69 -20.78
C GLN A 3 -4.63 18.39 -20.01
N GLU A 4 -4.51 18.49 -18.69
CA GLU A 4 -4.37 17.31 -17.82
C GLU A 4 -5.57 16.40 -18.06
N ASP A 5 -5.32 15.12 -18.34
CA ASP A 5 -6.38 14.12 -18.44
C ASP A 5 -7.02 13.96 -17.06
N PRO A 6 -8.30 14.33 -16.88
CA PRO A 6 -8.97 14.25 -15.59
C PRO A 6 -9.05 12.81 -15.06
N SER A 7 -9.02 11.80 -15.93
CA SER A 7 -8.97 10.38 -15.54
C SER A 7 -7.62 10.01 -14.96
N LEU A 8 -6.53 10.55 -15.53
CA LEU A 8 -5.18 10.34 -15.01
C LEU A 8 -5.02 11.01 -13.64
N ALA A 9 -5.51 12.24 -13.50
CA ALA A 9 -5.51 12.95 -12.22
C ALA A 9 -6.29 12.17 -11.14
N LEU A 10 -7.46 11.62 -11.50
CA LEU A 10 -8.25 10.77 -10.59
C LEU A 10 -7.50 9.50 -10.19
N LEU A 11 -6.85 8.82 -11.14
CA LEU A 11 -6.07 7.60 -10.86
C LEU A 11 -4.92 7.88 -9.88
N LEU A 12 -4.18 8.97 -10.09
CA LEU A 12 -3.10 9.39 -9.18
C LEU A 12 -3.65 9.67 -7.78
N ALA A 13 -4.75 10.43 -7.68
CA ALA A 13 -5.39 10.70 -6.39
C ALA A 13 -5.86 9.43 -5.67
N LEU A 14 -6.35 8.42 -6.40
CA LEU A 14 -6.74 7.13 -5.83
C LEU A 14 -5.52 6.33 -5.34
N LEU A 15 -4.38 6.39 -6.04
CA LEU A 15 -3.14 5.76 -5.59
C LEU A 15 -2.60 6.39 -4.30
N ASP A 16 -2.66 7.71 -4.20
CA ASP A 16 -2.25 8.45 -2.98
C ASP A 16 -3.17 8.10 -1.79
N GLN A 17 -4.48 8.09 -2.01
CA GLN A 17 -5.47 7.65 -1.00
C GLN A 17 -5.28 6.21 -0.56
N ALA A 18 -4.88 5.31 -1.45
CA ALA A 18 -4.63 3.92 -1.12
C ALA A 18 -3.34 3.72 -0.30
N TYR A 19 -2.43 4.69 -0.27
CA TYR A 19 -1.14 4.55 0.42
C TYR A 19 -1.07 5.28 1.75
N ASP A 20 -1.20 6.61 1.75
CA ASP A 20 -0.93 7.47 2.91
C ASP A 20 -2.00 8.56 3.14
N HIS A 21 -2.85 8.86 2.16
CA HIS A 21 -3.97 9.79 2.33
C HIS A 21 -5.22 9.09 2.90
N ARG A 22 -6.21 9.86 3.37
CA ARG A 22 -7.48 9.32 3.86
C ARG A 22 -8.20 8.57 2.73
N SER A 23 -8.32 7.26 2.87
CA SER A 23 -9.04 6.41 1.93
C SER A 23 -10.54 6.37 2.25
N TRP A 24 -11.36 6.19 1.22
CA TRP A 24 -12.81 6.09 1.35
C TRP A 24 -13.29 4.76 1.98
N HIS A 25 -12.48 3.70 1.88
CA HIS A 25 -12.78 2.35 2.36
C HIS A 25 -12.25 2.07 3.78
N GLY A 26 -11.97 3.12 4.57
CA GLY A 26 -11.35 3.00 5.90
C GLY A 26 -9.82 3.10 5.85
N PRO A 27 -9.10 2.65 6.90
CA PRO A 27 -7.65 2.79 6.96
C PRO A 27 -6.95 2.10 5.77
N ASN A 28 -6.08 2.83 5.07
CA ASN A 28 -5.12 2.24 4.14
C ASN A 28 -4.14 1.29 4.86
N LEU A 29 -3.28 0.62 4.09
CA LEU A 29 -2.29 -0.32 4.62
C LEU A 29 -1.40 0.32 5.69
N LEU A 30 -0.80 1.49 5.42
CA LEU A 30 0.05 2.18 6.42
C LEU A 30 -0.74 2.59 7.66
N GLY A 31 -1.95 3.11 7.46
CA GLY A 31 -2.87 3.49 8.51
C GLY A 31 -3.26 2.32 9.42
N SER A 32 -3.40 1.13 8.84
CA SER A 32 -3.71 -0.14 9.53
C SER A 32 -2.55 -0.67 10.36
N LEU A 33 -1.31 -0.24 10.08
CA LEU A 33 -0.11 -0.63 10.83
C LEU A 33 0.18 0.28 12.03
N ARG A 34 -0.56 1.39 12.20
CA ARG A 34 -0.34 2.31 13.33
C ARG A 34 -0.57 1.58 14.66
N GLY A 35 0.45 1.65 15.53
CA GLY A 35 0.43 1.02 16.85
C GLY A 35 0.73 -0.49 16.83
N VAL A 36 0.97 -1.11 15.67
CA VAL A 36 1.36 -2.51 15.58
C VAL A 36 2.84 -2.64 15.95
N SER A 37 3.13 -3.37 17.04
CA SER A 37 4.51 -3.71 17.41
C SER A 37 5.06 -4.80 16.51
N TRP A 38 6.39 -4.88 16.38
CA TRP A 38 7.05 -5.95 15.62
C TRP A 38 6.69 -7.34 16.15
N LYS A 39 6.52 -7.50 17.47
CA LYS A 39 6.09 -8.76 18.10
C LYS A 39 4.73 -9.18 17.57
N ARG A 40 3.76 -8.27 17.63
CA ARG A 40 2.40 -8.49 17.12
C ARG A 40 2.40 -8.74 15.61
N ALA A 41 3.29 -8.09 14.87
CA ALA A 41 3.37 -8.26 13.43
C ALA A 41 3.81 -9.68 13.02
N LEU A 42 4.63 -10.34 13.85
CA LEU A 42 5.14 -11.70 13.61
C LEU A 42 4.20 -12.81 14.10
N GLU A 43 3.21 -12.49 14.92
CA GLU A 43 2.23 -13.46 15.41
C GLU A 43 1.39 -14.04 14.26
N ARG A 44 1.32 -15.37 14.20
CA ARG A 44 0.45 -16.08 13.24
C ARG A 44 -0.91 -16.34 13.86
N PRO A 45 -2.02 -16.01 13.17
CA PRO A 45 -3.37 -16.22 13.71
C PRO A 45 -3.82 -17.69 13.66
N GLY A 46 -3.09 -18.56 12.95
CA GLY A 46 -3.38 -19.99 12.88
C GLY A 46 -2.44 -20.75 11.94
N PRO A 47 -2.57 -22.08 11.87
CA PRO A 47 -1.77 -22.90 10.96
C PRO A 47 -1.96 -22.45 9.52
N GLN A 48 -0.86 -22.32 8.76
CA GLN A 48 -0.86 -21.94 7.34
C GLN A 48 -1.50 -20.57 7.04
N ARG A 49 -1.68 -19.70 8.04
CA ARG A 49 -2.15 -18.32 7.86
C ARG A 49 -0.96 -17.35 7.82
N HIS A 50 -1.07 -16.34 6.97
CA HIS A 50 -0.09 -15.26 6.94
C HIS A 50 -0.18 -14.38 8.19
N CYS A 51 0.97 -13.94 8.68
CA CYS A 51 1.03 -12.88 9.70
C CYS A 51 1.04 -11.49 9.04
N ILE A 52 0.87 -10.44 9.85
CA ILE A 52 0.86 -9.05 9.38
C ILE A 52 2.17 -8.75 8.64
N TRP A 53 3.32 -9.17 9.19
CA TRP A 53 4.63 -8.97 8.58
C TRP A 53 4.71 -9.52 7.16
N GLU A 54 4.23 -10.75 6.93
CA GLU A 54 4.27 -11.40 5.61
C GLU A 54 3.41 -10.64 4.59
N ILE A 55 2.22 -10.20 4.99
CA ILE A 55 1.33 -9.43 4.12
C ILE A 55 1.96 -8.08 3.76
N VAL A 56 2.52 -7.37 4.74
CA VAL A 56 3.18 -6.09 4.53
C VAL A 56 4.39 -6.23 3.62
N LEU A 57 5.22 -7.26 3.84
CA LEU A 57 6.38 -7.55 3.02
C LEU A 57 5.98 -7.85 1.57
N HIS A 58 4.94 -8.65 1.37
CA HIS A 58 4.40 -8.94 0.04
C HIS A 58 3.96 -7.67 -0.68
N CYS A 59 3.18 -6.81 -0.01
CA CYS A 59 2.74 -5.54 -0.60
C CYS A 59 3.91 -4.60 -0.92
N ALA A 60 4.87 -4.47 -0.01
CA ALA A 60 6.05 -3.61 -0.21
C ALA A 60 6.91 -4.11 -1.38
N TYR A 61 7.14 -5.42 -1.47
CA TYR A 61 7.90 -6.04 -2.54
C TYR A 61 7.27 -5.78 -3.91
N TRP A 62 5.96 -5.97 -4.06
CA TRP A 62 5.30 -5.73 -5.35
C TRP A 62 5.25 -4.26 -5.74
N LYS A 63 5.12 -3.34 -4.78
CA LYS A 63 5.28 -1.90 -5.05
C LYS A 63 6.68 -1.58 -5.55
N TYR A 64 7.71 -2.12 -4.90
CA TYR A 64 9.09 -1.98 -5.35
C TYR A 64 9.31 -2.54 -6.77
N VAL A 65 8.78 -3.73 -7.06
CA VAL A 65 8.86 -4.33 -8.41
C VAL A 65 8.18 -3.46 -9.46
N ALA A 66 6.99 -2.91 -9.16
CA ALA A 66 6.27 -2.03 -10.08
C ALA A 66 7.04 -0.73 -10.34
N LEU A 67 7.56 -0.07 -9.29
CA LEU A 67 8.36 1.14 -9.42
C LEU A 67 9.59 0.93 -10.31
N ARG A 68 10.27 -0.22 -10.20
CA ARG A 68 11.44 -0.54 -11.04
C ARG A 68 11.14 -0.85 -12.50
N LYS A 69 9.87 -1.02 -12.86
CA LYS A 69 9.44 -1.18 -14.25
C LYS A 69 9.06 0.14 -14.90
N LEU A 70 8.90 1.20 -14.12
CA LEU A 70 8.63 2.53 -14.64
C LEU A 70 9.93 3.12 -15.22
N PRO A 71 9.83 3.92 -16.30
CA PRO A 71 10.97 4.70 -16.76
C PRO A 71 11.46 5.64 -15.65
N PRO A 72 12.77 5.94 -15.60
CA PRO A 72 13.29 6.94 -14.68
C PRO A 72 12.55 8.27 -14.91
N VAL A 73 12.16 8.91 -13.81
CA VAL A 73 11.56 10.25 -13.79
C VAL A 73 12.65 11.29 -13.97
#